data_AF-A0A947QI42-F1
#
_entry.id   AF-A0A947QI42-F1
#
_cell.length_a   1.000
_cell.length_b   1.000
_cell.length_c   1.000
_cell.angle_alpha   90.00
_cell.angle_beta   90.00
_cell.angle_gamma   90.00
#
_symmetry.space_group_name_H-M   'P 1'
#
loop_
_entity.id
_entity.type
_entity.pdbx_description
1 polymer ?
#
loop_
_entity_poly.entity_id
_entity_poly.type
_entity_poly.pdbx_seq_one_letter_code
_entity_poly.pdbx_strand_id
1 'polypeptide(L)'
;MIDDFLFCDWDEAPDYMDFELPYGEVVGRSAEIVAELASGRADPGAPRAQAAAKELFVLAPAIVNVALNHSVCVQFGLPLHPTEYFELAPGGPAPSRYGREEEESAFELLKTAIALARAAYRLDPRYGAMAAAFRIGLPHGLAAFVYTSRKDKYTWRAAEPAKVRALSASVLRGGRPSLAVGAAHGSIMAGLFLAELLECELWFLRFSMFKRNDKEPVVSALDEEKIRSYGDGSGVLVFDEDSASGTTLALLSERVKAMAPLARTGAVIRHQGSAFKPDHVGKTWWD
;
A
#
# COMPACT_ATOMS: atom_id res chain seq x y z
N MET A 1 -9.62 -16.02 0.29
CA MET A 1 -8.83 -14.77 0.08
C MET A 1 -7.49 -15.19 -0.52
N ILE A 2 -6.71 -14.28 -1.09
CA ILE A 2 -5.47 -14.66 -1.81
C ILE A 2 -4.49 -15.47 -0.94
N ASP A 3 -4.48 -15.27 0.37
CA ASP A 3 -3.58 -15.94 1.30
C ASP A 3 -3.83 -17.45 1.43
N ASP A 4 -5.03 -17.93 1.07
CA ASP A 4 -5.33 -19.37 0.98
C ASP A 4 -4.45 -20.09 -0.05
N PHE A 5 -3.83 -19.34 -0.99
CA PHE A 5 -2.98 -19.84 -2.08
C PHE A 5 -1.48 -19.54 -1.87
N LEU A 6 -1.11 -18.78 -0.82
CA LEU A 6 0.25 -18.27 -0.63
C LEU A 6 1.11 -19.23 0.21
N PHE A 7 1.43 -20.38 -0.38
CA PHE A 7 2.40 -21.33 0.17
C PHE A 7 3.78 -21.09 -0.43
N CYS A 8 4.63 -20.35 0.28
CA CYS A 8 5.97 -20.01 -0.20
C CYS A 8 6.95 -19.74 0.94
N ASP A 9 8.23 -19.68 0.57
CA ASP A 9 9.26 -19.13 1.43
C ASP A 9 9.07 -17.62 1.57
N TRP A 10 9.01 -17.15 2.82
CA TRP A 10 8.87 -15.73 3.17
C TRP A 10 10.20 -15.10 3.59
N ASP A 11 11.30 -15.87 3.61
CA ASP A 11 12.63 -15.35 3.90
C ASP A 11 13.36 -14.84 2.67
N GLU A 12 13.11 -15.41 1.50
CA GLU A 12 13.66 -14.92 0.24
C GLU A 12 12.55 -14.41 -0.68
N ALA A 13 12.71 -13.18 -1.15
CA ALA A 13 11.80 -12.62 -2.13
C ALA A 13 11.86 -13.44 -3.44
N PRO A 14 10.74 -13.64 -4.12
CA PRO A 14 10.72 -14.35 -5.39
C PRO A 14 11.24 -13.48 -6.54
N ASP A 15 11.72 -14.11 -7.61
CA ASP A 15 12.29 -13.39 -8.76
C ASP A 15 11.25 -12.59 -9.54
N TYR A 16 10.00 -13.06 -9.60
CA TYR A 16 8.89 -12.32 -10.23
C TYR A 16 8.50 -11.03 -9.46
N MET A 17 9.09 -10.75 -8.29
CA MET A 17 8.98 -9.43 -7.66
C MET A 17 9.80 -8.36 -8.40
N ASP A 18 10.82 -8.74 -9.17
CA ASP A 18 11.55 -7.85 -10.08
C ASP A 18 10.87 -7.92 -11.45
N PHE A 19 10.18 -6.84 -11.81
CA PHE A 19 9.47 -6.76 -13.08
C PHE A 19 9.34 -5.32 -13.53
N GLU A 20 9.16 -5.16 -14.83
CA GLU A 20 8.89 -3.88 -15.47
C GLU A 20 7.71 -4.04 -16.42
N LEU A 21 6.60 -3.35 -16.15
CA LEU A 21 5.38 -3.48 -16.94
C LEU A 21 4.64 -2.14 -17.07
N PRO A 22 4.00 -1.86 -18.22
CA PRO A 22 3.04 -0.77 -18.33
C PRO A 22 1.89 -0.89 -17.31
N TYR A 23 1.45 0.22 -16.76
CA TYR A 23 0.43 0.27 -15.71
C TYR A 23 -0.89 -0.37 -16.13
N GLY A 24 -1.30 -0.16 -17.38
CA GLY A 24 -2.49 -0.81 -17.95
C GLY A 24 -2.35 -2.34 -18.04
N GLU A 25 -1.14 -2.85 -18.26
CA GLU A 25 -0.85 -4.29 -18.31
C GLU A 25 -0.84 -4.89 -16.90
N VAL A 26 -0.30 -4.20 -15.89
CA VAL A 26 -0.41 -4.62 -14.48
C VAL A 26 -1.87 -4.86 -14.10
N VAL A 27 -2.75 -3.90 -14.43
CA VAL A 27 -4.20 -4.01 -14.12
C VAL A 27 -4.84 -5.13 -14.94
N GLY A 28 -4.50 -5.27 -16.22
CA GLY A 28 -5.02 -6.33 -17.09
C GLY A 28 -4.61 -7.72 -16.61
N ARG A 29 -3.33 -7.92 -16.32
CA ARG A 29 -2.76 -9.18 -15.84
C ARG A 29 -3.33 -9.58 -14.49
N SER A 30 -3.52 -8.62 -13.59
CA SER A 30 -4.20 -8.86 -12.31
C SER A 30 -5.63 -9.38 -12.53
N ALA A 31 -6.35 -8.89 -13.54
CA ALA A 31 -7.71 -9.34 -13.83
C ALA A 31 -7.77 -10.77 -14.36
N GLU A 32 -6.82 -11.16 -15.22
CA GLU A 32 -6.68 -12.54 -15.70
C GLU A 32 -6.43 -13.50 -14.53
N ILE A 33 -5.50 -13.14 -13.64
CA ILE A 33 -5.14 -13.98 -12.50
C ILE A 33 -6.31 -14.10 -11.51
N VAL A 34 -6.98 -12.98 -11.19
CA VAL A 34 -8.16 -13.03 -10.31
C VAL A 34 -9.25 -13.92 -10.91
N ALA A 35 -9.50 -13.84 -12.22
CA ALA A 35 -10.47 -14.71 -12.89
C ALA A 35 -10.10 -16.19 -12.81
N GLU A 36 -8.81 -16.53 -12.95
CA GLU A 36 -8.31 -17.90 -12.79
C GLU A 36 -8.56 -18.42 -11.35
N LEU A 37 -8.14 -17.65 -10.35
CA LEU A 37 -8.20 -18.04 -8.94
C LEU A 37 -9.62 -18.02 -8.36
N ALA A 38 -10.45 -17.05 -8.75
CA ALA A 38 -11.82 -16.89 -8.25
C ALA A 38 -12.83 -17.88 -8.86
N SER A 39 -12.43 -18.68 -9.86
CA SER A 39 -13.31 -19.59 -10.62
C SER A 39 -13.94 -20.72 -9.79
N GLY A 40 -13.62 -20.84 -8.49
CA GLY A 40 -14.09 -21.91 -7.59
C GLY A 40 -13.55 -23.30 -7.94
N ARG A 41 -12.78 -23.41 -9.03
CA ARG A 41 -12.13 -24.64 -9.52
C ARG A 41 -10.64 -24.67 -9.23
N ALA A 42 -10.06 -23.55 -8.79
CA ALA A 42 -8.66 -23.48 -8.44
C ALA A 42 -8.44 -24.23 -7.12
N ASP A 43 -7.65 -25.29 -7.17
CA ASP A 43 -7.14 -25.97 -5.97
C ASP A 43 -5.97 -25.13 -5.40
N PRO A 44 -6.06 -24.63 -4.15
CA PRO A 44 -4.97 -23.88 -3.54
C PRO A 44 -3.68 -24.67 -3.36
N GLY A 45 -3.74 -26.00 -3.36
CA GLY A 45 -2.57 -26.89 -3.36
C GLY A 45 -1.90 -27.01 -4.73
N ALA A 46 -2.57 -26.62 -5.82
CA ALA A 46 -2.03 -26.80 -7.16
C ALA A 46 -0.89 -25.80 -7.44
N PRO A 47 0.28 -26.26 -7.93
CA PRO A 47 1.43 -25.38 -8.20
C PRO A 47 1.12 -24.18 -9.10
N ARG A 48 0.23 -24.36 -10.07
CA ARG A 48 -0.22 -23.29 -10.97
C ARG A 48 -0.98 -22.19 -10.23
N ALA A 49 -1.94 -22.57 -9.38
CA ALA A 49 -2.72 -21.62 -8.61
C ALA A 49 -1.84 -20.85 -7.61
N GLN A 50 -0.89 -21.54 -6.98
CA GLN A 50 0.10 -20.90 -6.10
C GLN A 50 1.01 -19.92 -6.85
N ALA A 51 1.49 -20.30 -8.04
CA ALA A 51 2.30 -19.40 -8.88
C ALA A 51 1.52 -18.13 -9.25
N ALA A 52 0.28 -18.30 -9.72
CA ALA A 52 -0.59 -17.19 -10.08
C ALA A 52 -0.90 -16.29 -8.86
N ALA A 53 -1.22 -16.86 -7.70
CA ALA A 53 -1.48 -16.09 -6.49
C ALA A 53 -0.26 -15.28 -6.05
N LYS A 54 0.95 -15.84 -6.12
CA LYS A 54 2.16 -15.10 -5.79
C LYS A 54 2.47 -13.98 -6.79
N GLU A 55 2.21 -14.21 -8.09
CA GLU A 55 2.29 -13.17 -9.11
C GLU A 55 1.31 -12.02 -8.82
N LEU A 56 0.05 -12.33 -8.52
CA LEU A 56 -0.95 -11.32 -8.15
C LEU A 56 -0.56 -10.56 -6.88
N PHE A 57 0.02 -11.26 -5.90
CA PHE A 57 0.47 -10.67 -4.64
C PHE A 57 1.59 -9.63 -4.84
N VAL A 58 2.44 -9.79 -5.86
CA VAL A 58 3.46 -8.77 -6.20
C VAL A 58 2.96 -7.71 -7.18
N LEU A 59 1.96 -8.02 -8.02
CA LEU A 59 1.40 -7.08 -8.99
C LEU A 59 0.44 -6.07 -8.36
N ALA A 60 -0.42 -6.48 -7.43
CA ALA A 60 -1.44 -5.59 -6.86
C ALA A 60 -0.88 -4.31 -6.20
N PRO A 61 0.26 -4.33 -5.48
CA PRO A 61 0.90 -3.11 -4.95
C PRO A 61 1.24 -2.07 -6.02
N ALA A 62 1.56 -2.49 -7.25
CA ALA A 62 1.84 -1.58 -8.35
C ALA A 62 0.62 -0.73 -8.73
N ILE A 63 -0.59 -1.28 -8.58
CA ILE A 63 -1.86 -0.56 -8.78
C ILE A 63 -1.90 0.69 -7.90
N VAL A 64 -1.54 0.54 -6.63
CA VAL A 64 -1.52 1.65 -5.66
C VAL A 64 -0.34 2.57 -5.90
N ASN A 65 0.86 2.04 -6.13
CA ASN A 65 2.09 2.83 -6.26
C ASN A 65 2.03 3.87 -7.37
N VAL A 66 1.54 3.49 -8.56
CA VAL A 66 1.46 4.43 -9.70
C VAL A 66 0.40 5.50 -9.43
N ALA A 67 -0.76 5.13 -8.88
CA ALA A 67 -1.81 6.09 -8.54
C ALA A 67 -1.38 7.04 -7.42
N LEU A 68 -0.64 6.56 -6.42
CA LEU A 68 -0.07 7.38 -5.36
C LEU A 68 0.96 8.37 -5.92
N ASN A 69 1.86 7.90 -6.78
CA ASN A 69 2.82 8.77 -7.44
C ASN A 69 2.13 9.84 -8.29
N HIS A 70 1.11 9.47 -9.06
CA HIS A 70 0.31 10.41 -9.85
C HIS A 70 -0.36 11.46 -8.95
N SER A 71 -1.00 11.03 -7.87
CA SER A 71 -1.65 11.91 -6.89
C SER A 71 -0.66 12.89 -6.26
N VAL A 72 0.51 12.43 -5.82
CA VAL A 72 1.58 13.30 -5.30
C VAL A 72 2.07 14.27 -6.38
N CYS A 73 2.28 13.82 -7.61
CA CYS A 73 2.72 14.71 -8.67
C CYS A 73 1.73 15.84 -8.95
N VAL A 74 0.43 15.53 -9.01
CA VAL A 74 -0.62 16.53 -9.25
C VAL A 74 -0.73 17.49 -8.07
N GLN A 75 -0.86 16.99 -6.85
CA GLN A 75 -1.11 17.83 -5.66
C GLN A 75 0.08 18.69 -5.24
N PHE A 76 1.30 18.36 -5.69
CA PHE A 76 2.51 19.14 -5.41
C PHE A 76 3.03 19.87 -6.67
N GLY A 77 2.27 19.91 -7.76
CA GLY A 77 2.64 20.62 -8.99
C GLY A 77 3.86 20.05 -9.73
N LEU A 78 4.24 18.79 -9.47
CA LEU A 78 5.43 18.16 -10.02
C LEU A 78 5.19 17.66 -11.46
N PRO A 79 6.26 17.41 -12.25
CA PRO A 79 6.14 16.71 -13.53
C PRO A 79 5.56 15.30 -13.33
N LEU A 80 4.81 14.81 -14.31
CA LEU A 80 4.48 13.38 -14.41
C LEU A 80 5.53 12.78 -15.34
N HIS A 81 6.56 12.13 -14.80
CA HIS A 81 7.54 11.44 -15.62
C HIS A 81 7.28 9.93 -15.59
N PRO A 82 7.21 9.26 -16.75
CA PRO A 82 6.84 7.85 -16.83
C PRO A 82 7.89 6.90 -16.25
N THR A 83 9.11 7.39 -15.97
CA THR A 83 10.24 6.58 -15.49
C THR A 83 11.07 7.24 -14.39
N GLU A 84 10.73 8.47 -13.98
CA GLU A 84 11.49 9.20 -12.95
C GLU A 84 10.62 9.46 -11.75
N TYR A 85 11.19 9.15 -10.59
CA TYR A 85 10.58 9.46 -9.32
C TYR A 85 11.20 10.74 -8.78
N PHE A 86 10.36 11.68 -8.37
CA PHE A 86 10.81 13.00 -7.94
C PHE A 86 11.14 13.03 -6.46
N GLU A 87 12.18 13.76 -6.10
CA GLU A 87 12.47 14.17 -4.72
C GLU A 87 11.72 15.48 -4.41
N LEU A 88 11.13 15.58 -3.22
CA LEU A 88 10.55 16.84 -2.73
C LEU A 88 11.62 17.61 -1.96
N ALA A 89 11.96 18.81 -2.43
CA ALA A 89 12.88 19.68 -1.72
C ALA A 89 12.24 20.22 -0.42
N PRO A 90 12.99 20.33 0.68
CA PRO A 90 12.50 20.99 1.89
C PRO A 90 12.27 22.48 1.62
N GLY A 91 11.04 22.97 1.83
CA GLY A 91 10.67 24.37 1.53
C GLY A 91 9.23 24.59 1.05
N GLY A 92 8.46 23.50 0.89
CA GLY A 92 7.06 23.54 0.45
C GLY A 92 6.93 23.56 -1.08
N PRO A 93 5.87 22.93 -1.63
CA PRO A 93 5.66 22.94 -3.07
C PRO A 93 5.42 24.37 -3.58
N ALA A 94 5.89 24.63 -4.80
CA ALA A 94 5.41 25.77 -5.57
C ALA A 94 3.87 25.67 -5.72
N PRO A 95 3.15 26.78 -5.92
CA PRO A 95 1.71 26.73 -6.19
C PRO A 95 1.42 25.68 -7.27
N SER A 96 0.51 24.75 -6.97
CA SER A 96 0.15 23.69 -7.90
C SER A 96 -0.23 24.32 -9.23
N ARG A 97 0.45 23.87 -10.29
CA ARG A 97 0.09 24.25 -11.66
C ARG A 97 -1.21 23.58 -12.13
N TYR A 98 -1.70 22.61 -11.35
CA TYR A 98 -2.93 21.89 -11.58
C TYR A 98 -4.06 22.56 -10.80
N GLY A 99 -5.27 22.56 -11.36
CA GLY A 99 -6.44 23.10 -10.69
C GLY A 99 -6.94 22.16 -9.60
N ARG A 100 -7.84 22.69 -8.76
CA ARG A 100 -8.48 21.92 -7.67
C ARG A 100 -9.22 20.69 -8.18
N GLU A 101 -9.87 20.79 -9.34
CA GLU A 101 -10.60 19.66 -9.95
C GLU A 101 -9.65 18.51 -10.32
N GLU A 102 -8.47 18.81 -10.85
CA GLU A 102 -7.45 17.80 -11.15
C GLU A 102 -6.87 17.18 -9.87
N GLU A 103 -6.65 17.97 -8.83
CA GLU A 103 -6.19 17.48 -7.52
C GLU A 103 -7.20 16.51 -6.89
N GLU A 104 -8.48 16.89 -6.84
CA GLU A 104 -9.57 16.04 -6.34
C GLU A 104 -9.71 14.77 -7.19
N SER A 105 -9.60 14.88 -8.52
CA SER A 105 -9.64 13.74 -9.43
C SER A 105 -8.48 12.77 -9.21
N ALA A 106 -7.26 13.28 -9.01
CA ALA A 106 -6.08 12.45 -8.73
C ALA A 106 -6.17 11.78 -7.35
N PHE A 107 -6.77 12.46 -6.37
CA PHE A 107 -7.04 11.91 -5.05
C PHE A 107 -8.08 10.77 -5.09
N GLU A 108 -9.18 10.95 -5.81
CA GLU A 108 -10.19 9.89 -6.00
C GLU A 108 -9.67 8.73 -6.86
N LEU A 109 -8.75 8.98 -7.81
CA LEU A 109 -8.05 7.91 -8.53
C LEU A 109 -7.25 7.03 -7.57
N LEU A 110 -6.50 7.62 -6.63
CA LEU A 110 -5.75 6.87 -5.62
C LEU A 110 -6.68 6.02 -4.74
N LYS A 111 -7.78 6.59 -4.27
CA LYS A 111 -8.79 5.85 -3.51
C LYS A 111 -9.36 4.67 -4.29
N THR A 112 -9.67 4.87 -5.57
CA THR A 112 -10.17 3.81 -6.46
C THR A 112 -9.10 2.74 -6.69
N ALA A 113 -7.84 3.13 -6.87
CA ALA A 113 -6.71 2.21 -7.02
C ALA A 113 -6.50 1.33 -5.77
N ILE A 114 -6.60 1.91 -4.57
CA ILE A 114 -6.56 1.15 -3.30
C ILE A 114 -7.72 0.15 -3.23
N ALA A 115 -8.95 0.59 -3.55
CA ALA A 115 -10.12 -0.29 -3.55
C ALA A 115 -9.98 -1.44 -4.57
N LEU A 116 -9.43 -1.16 -5.76
CA LEU A 116 -9.15 -2.17 -6.78
C LEU A 116 -8.09 -3.17 -6.28
N ALA A 117 -6.94 -2.71 -5.80
CA ALA A 117 -5.89 -3.59 -5.28
C ALA A 117 -6.38 -4.49 -4.12
N ARG A 118 -7.21 -3.94 -3.22
CA ARG A 118 -7.89 -4.72 -2.18
C ARG A 118 -8.83 -5.78 -2.75
N ALA A 119 -9.60 -5.43 -3.79
CA ALA A 119 -10.46 -6.39 -4.48
C ALA A 119 -9.67 -7.53 -5.14
N ALA A 120 -8.44 -7.28 -5.62
CA ALA A 120 -7.55 -8.34 -6.10
C ALA A 120 -7.20 -9.32 -4.98
N TYR A 121 -6.82 -8.83 -3.80
CA TYR A 121 -6.47 -9.69 -2.66
C TYR A 121 -7.68 -10.47 -2.13
N ARG A 122 -8.88 -9.88 -2.16
CA ARG A 122 -10.13 -10.60 -1.88
C ARG A 122 -10.47 -11.67 -2.90
N LEU A 123 -9.85 -11.65 -4.09
CA LEU A 123 -10.27 -12.40 -5.26
C LEU A 123 -11.76 -12.11 -5.61
N ASP A 124 -12.14 -10.82 -5.56
CA ASP A 124 -13.54 -10.40 -5.80
C ASP A 124 -13.98 -10.83 -7.22
N PRO A 125 -15.08 -11.59 -7.37
CA PRO A 125 -15.53 -12.05 -8.69
C PRO A 125 -15.91 -10.91 -9.65
N ARG A 126 -16.13 -9.69 -9.12
CA ARG A 126 -16.40 -8.49 -9.92
C ARG A 126 -15.12 -7.76 -10.35
N TYR A 127 -13.94 -8.22 -9.92
CA TYR A 127 -12.67 -7.54 -10.17
C TYR A 127 -12.46 -7.23 -11.65
N GLY A 128 -12.77 -8.15 -12.56
CA GLY A 128 -12.61 -7.93 -14.00
C GLY A 128 -13.39 -6.70 -14.51
N ALA A 129 -14.64 -6.53 -14.05
CA ALA A 129 -15.45 -5.36 -14.38
C ALA A 129 -14.90 -4.07 -13.74
N MET A 130 -14.44 -4.16 -12.49
CA MET A 130 -13.81 -3.03 -11.79
C MET A 130 -12.52 -2.58 -12.49
N ALA A 131 -11.67 -3.53 -12.90
CA ALA A 131 -10.42 -3.28 -13.61
C ALA A 131 -10.67 -2.65 -14.99
N ALA A 132 -11.68 -3.12 -15.72
CA ALA A 132 -12.07 -2.52 -17.00
C ALA A 132 -12.54 -1.08 -16.83
N ALA A 133 -13.41 -0.80 -15.86
CA ALA A 133 -13.88 0.55 -15.57
C ALA A 133 -12.73 1.47 -15.12
N PHE A 134 -11.85 0.97 -14.25
CA PHE A 134 -10.66 1.70 -13.79
C PHE A 134 -9.76 2.09 -14.97
N ARG A 135 -9.48 1.16 -15.89
CA ARG A 135 -8.64 1.43 -17.08
C ARG A 135 -9.24 2.48 -18.01
N ILE A 136 -10.56 2.49 -18.19
CA ILE A 136 -11.26 3.49 -19.01
C ILE A 136 -11.16 4.88 -18.36
N GLY A 137 -11.21 4.94 -17.03
CA GLY A 137 -11.12 6.18 -16.26
C GLY A 137 -9.70 6.72 -16.04
N LEU A 138 -8.66 6.06 -16.56
CA LEU A 138 -7.29 6.51 -16.37
C LEU A 138 -7.02 7.84 -17.10
N PRO A 139 -6.30 8.79 -16.47
CA PRO A 139 -5.78 9.96 -17.16
C PRO A 139 -4.98 9.58 -18.40
N HIS A 140 -5.02 10.43 -19.43
CA HIS A 140 -4.33 10.19 -20.70
C HIS A 140 -2.84 9.89 -20.48
N GLY A 141 -2.36 8.80 -21.08
CA GLY A 141 -0.97 8.36 -20.99
C GLY A 141 -0.61 7.59 -19.71
N LEU A 142 -1.41 7.66 -18.63
CA LEU A 142 -1.07 6.97 -17.38
C LEU A 142 -1.08 5.44 -17.54
N ALA A 143 -1.92 4.90 -18.42
CA ALA A 143 -1.92 3.47 -18.74
C ALA A 143 -0.58 2.98 -19.34
N ALA A 144 0.18 3.87 -19.97
CA ALA A 144 1.49 3.58 -20.56
C ALA A 144 2.66 3.87 -19.60
N PHE A 145 2.40 4.37 -18.39
CA PHE A 145 3.43 4.54 -17.36
C PHE A 145 4.08 3.18 -17.08
N VAL A 146 5.41 3.12 -17.13
CA VAL A 146 6.14 1.88 -16.92
C VAL A 146 6.48 1.76 -15.43
N TYR A 147 5.84 0.84 -14.74
CA TYR A 147 6.15 0.55 -13.35
C TYR A 147 7.28 -0.47 -13.28
N THR A 148 8.38 -0.06 -12.64
CA THR A 148 9.50 -0.95 -12.31
C THR A 148 9.42 -1.32 -10.82
N SER A 149 9.23 -2.60 -10.55
CA SER A 149 9.39 -3.20 -9.23
C SER A 149 10.80 -3.75 -9.07
N ARG A 150 11.33 -3.74 -7.86
CA ARG A 150 12.60 -4.39 -7.52
C ARG A 150 12.38 -5.37 -6.39
N LYS A 151 13.14 -6.47 -6.43
CA LYS A 151 13.19 -7.46 -5.37
C LYS A 151 13.56 -6.80 -4.03
N ASP A 152 12.69 -6.94 -3.04
CA ASP A 152 12.89 -6.40 -1.69
C ASP A 152 12.53 -7.47 -0.66
N LYS A 153 13.59 -8.05 -0.07
CA LYS A 153 13.49 -9.13 0.92
C LYS A 153 12.71 -8.71 2.16
N TYR A 154 12.88 -7.48 2.64
CA TYR A 154 12.25 -7.02 3.87
C TYR A 154 10.76 -6.76 3.64
N THR A 155 10.41 -6.12 2.52
CA THR A 155 8.99 -5.94 2.12
C THR A 155 8.30 -7.29 1.96
N TRP A 156 8.94 -8.26 1.27
CA TRP A 156 8.37 -9.61 1.09
C TRP A 156 8.14 -10.32 2.43
N ARG A 157 9.16 -10.36 3.27
CA ARG A 157 9.11 -11.03 4.58
C ARG A 157 8.08 -10.41 5.52
N ALA A 158 7.95 -9.09 5.51
CA ALA A 158 6.99 -8.38 6.32
C ALA A 158 5.55 -8.49 5.78
N ALA A 159 5.37 -8.91 4.52
CA ALA A 159 4.07 -9.20 3.94
C ALA A 159 3.54 -10.62 4.23
N GLU A 160 4.27 -11.45 5.00
CA GLU A 160 3.83 -12.80 5.35
C GLU A 160 2.45 -12.80 6.04
N PRO A 161 1.43 -13.51 5.51
CA PRO A 161 0.07 -13.50 6.03
C PRO A 161 -0.03 -13.83 7.52
N ALA A 162 0.76 -14.79 8.02
CA ALA A 162 0.75 -15.16 9.43
C ALA A 162 1.16 -13.99 10.36
N LYS A 163 2.17 -13.21 9.96
CA LYS A 163 2.62 -12.03 10.73
C LYS A 163 1.60 -10.91 10.69
N VAL A 164 1.00 -10.65 9.51
CA VAL A 164 -0.06 -9.65 9.36
C VAL A 164 -1.32 -10.03 10.16
N ARG A 165 -1.68 -11.32 10.19
CA ARG A 165 -2.76 -11.84 11.04
C ARG A 165 -2.47 -11.61 12.53
N ALA A 166 -1.24 -11.88 12.98
CA ALA A 166 -0.84 -11.61 14.35
C ALA A 166 -0.96 -10.11 14.71
N LEU A 167 -0.54 -9.21 13.81
CA LEU A 167 -0.74 -7.76 13.98
C LEU A 167 -2.22 -7.42 14.10
N SER A 168 -3.05 -7.90 13.17
CA SER A 168 -4.50 -7.64 13.18
C SER A 168 -5.16 -8.09 14.49
N ALA A 169 -4.79 -9.27 15.01
CA ALA A 169 -5.30 -9.76 16.28
C ALA A 169 -4.89 -8.87 17.46
N SER A 170 -3.68 -8.32 17.43
CA SER A 170 -3.22 -7.35 18.44
C SER A 170 -4.01 -6.04 18.38
N VAL A 171 -4.21 -5.50 17.18
CA VAL A 171 -4.98 -4.27 16.95
C VAL A 171 -6.42 -4.43 17.44
N LEU A 172 -7.08 -5.53 17.06
CA LEU A 172 -8.48 -5.80 17.42
C LEU A 172 -8.70 -5.94 18.93
N ARG A 173 -7.72 -6.46 19.69
CA ARG A 173 -7.77 -6.45 21.16
C ARG A 173 -7.79 -5.04 21.75
N GLY A 174 -7.19 -4.07 21.07
CA GLY A 174 -7.23 -2.65 21.43
C GLY A 174 -8.41 -1.88 20.83
N GLY A 175 -9.28 -2.55 20.06
CA GLY A 175 -10.39 -1.95 19.33
C GLY A 175 -10.16 -1.91 17.81
N ARG A 176 -11.23 -2.10 17.04
CA ARG A 176 -11.19 -2.07 15.57
C ARG A 176 -11.01 -0.63 15.07
N PRO A 177 -10.01 -0.33 14.22
CA PRO A 177 -9.87 0.97 13.60
C PRO A 177 -10.91 1.16 12.48
N SER A 178 -11.25 2.41 12.18
CA SER A 178 -12.03 2.80 11.01
C SER A 178 -11.11 3.13 9.82
N LEU A 179 -9.87 3.54 10.08
CA LEU A 179 -8.86 3.85 9.06
C LEU A 179 -7.50 3.26 9.45
N ALA A 180 -6.83 2.62 8.49
CA ALA A 180 -5.41 2.28 8.57
C ALA A 180 -4.60 3.19 7.61
N VAL A 181 -3.52 3.80 8.09
CA VAL A 181 -2.63 4.68 7.34
C VAL A 181 -1.23 4.06 7.29
N GLY A 182 -0.78 3.65 6.10
CA GLY A 182 0.51 2.98 5.90
C GLY A 182 1.59 3.89 5.28
N ALA A 183 2.86 3.63 5.60
CA ALA A 183 4.01 4.24 4.91
C ALA A 183 4.25 3.56 3.54
N ALA A 184 3.91 4.21 2.44
CA ALA A 184 4.27 3.69 1.12
C ALA A 184 5.78 3.88 0.87
N HIS A 185 6.50 2.90 0.35
CA HIS A 185 5.98 1.86 -0.56
C HIS A 185 5.96 0.46 0.05
N GLY A 186 6.72 0.22 1.13
CA GLY A 186 6.89 -1.10 1.73
C GLY A 186 5.62 -1.63 2.37
N SER A 187 4.85 -0.77 3.02
CA SER A 187 3.65 -1.20 3.76
C SER A 187 2.47 -1.53 2.86
N ILE A 188 2.55 -1.32 1.54
CA ILE A 188 1.43 -1.53 0.63
C ILE A 188 1.01 -3.00 0.61
N MET A 189 1.97 -3.92 0.44
CA MET A 189 1.67 -5.36 0.40
C MET A 189 0.98 -5.84 1.67
N ALA A 190 1.56 -5.53 2.83
CA ALA A 190 0.99 -5.90 4.12
C ALA A 190 -0.33 -5.16 4.40
N GLY A 191 -0.41 -3.88 4.03
CA GLY A 191 -1.55 -3.00 4.27
C GLY A 191 -2.80 -3.43 3.52
N LEU A 192 -2.66 -3.84 2.25
CA LEU A 192 -3.76 -4.38 1.46
C LEU A 192 -4.41 -5.58 2.16
N PHE A 193 -3.61 -6.48 2.72
CA PHE A 193 -4.11 -7.64 3.46
C PHE A 193 -4.63 -7.27 4.87
N LEU A 194 -3.91 -6.40 5.59
CA LEU A 194 -4.27 -5.94 6.92
C LEU A 194 -5.65 -5.28 6.95
N ALA A 195 -5.96 -4.45 5.95
CA ALA A 195 -7.25 -3.76 5.86
C ALA A 195 -8.44 -4.71 5.66
N GLU A 196 -8.22 -5.86 5.00
CA GLU A 196 -9.24 -6.91 4.89
C GLU A 196 -9.49 -7.61 6.23
N LEU A 197 -8.42 -7.87 7.00
CA LEU A 197 -8.55 -8.48 8.32
C LEU A 197 -9.18 -7.55 9.36
N LEU A 198 -8.91 -6.24 9.25
CA LEU A 198 -9.45 -5.21 10.14
C LEU A 198 -10.82 -4.67 9.69
N GLU A 199 -11.27 -5.00 8.48
CA GLU A 199 -12.49 -4.46 7.84
C GLU A 199 -12.58 -2.93 7.94
N CYS A 200 -11.48 -2.23 7.68
CA CYS A 200 -11.37 -0.78 7.80
C CYS A 200 -11.03 -0.12 6.45
N GLU A 201 -11.14 1.21 6.38
CA GLU A 201 -10.54 1.95 5.26
C GLU A 201 -9.02 1.84 5.30
N LEU A 202 -8.40 1.98 4.13
CA LEU A 202 -6.95 1.96 3.96
C LEU A 202 -6.52 3.21 3.20
N TRP A 203 -5.48 3.85 3.69
CA TRP A 203 -4.84 4.99 3.05
C TRP A 203 -3.33 4.84 3.12
N PHE A 204 -2.63 5.38 2.12
CA PHE A 204 -1.17 5.36 2.08
C PHE A 204 -0.65 6.77 1.91
N LEU A 205 0.33 7.13 2.73
CA LEU A 205 1.13 8.33 2.55
C LEU A 205 2.47 7.91 1.95
N ARG A 206 2.97 8.64 0.97
CA ARG A 206 4.33 8.40 0.47
C ARG A 206 5.31 8.72 1.60
N PHE A 207 6.05 7.71 2.04
CA PHE A 207 7.17 7.92 2.93
C PHE A 207 8.17 6.78 2.83
N SER A 208 9.26 7.01 2.12
CA SER A 208 10.30 6.00 1.94
C SER A 208 11.69 6.62 1.97
N MET A 209 12.34 6.58 3.13
CA MET A 209 13.71 7.04 3.31
C MET A 209 14.71 6.35 2.38
N PHE A 210 14.57 5.04 2.15
CA PHE A 210 15.52 4.26 1.35
C PHE A 210 15.26 4.36 -0.16
N LYS A 211 14.01 4.21 -0.60
CA LYS A 211 13.66 4.17 -2.04
C LYS A 211 13.46 5.56 -2.66
N ARG A 212 13.29 6.59 -1.82
CA ARG A 212 12.93 7.96 -2.26
C ARG A 212 13.71 9.07 -1.57
N ASN A 213 14.58 8.74 -0.61
CA ASN A 213 15.31 9.72 0.20
C ASN A 213 14.38 10.74 0.91
N ASP A 214 13.12 10.37 1.15
CA ASP A 214 12.15 11.22 1.82
C ASP A 214 12.63 11.50 3.26
N LYS A 215 12.64 12.78 3.68
CA LYS A 215 13.01 13.18 5.05
C LYS A 215 11.82 13.18 6.00
N GLU A 216 10.62 13.33 5.45
CA GLU A 216 9.35 13.36 6.18
C GLU A 216 8.24 12.73 5.31
N PRO A 217 7.12 12.30 5.91
CA PRO A 217 5.97 11.83 5.15
C PRO A 217 5.40 12.93 4.26
N VAL A 218 5.15 12.59 3.00
CA VAL A 218 4.51 13.49 2.03
C VAL A 218 3.01 13.52 2.30
N VAL A 219 2.50 14.67 2.74
CA VAL A 219 1.09 14.86 3.11
C VAL A 219 0.56 16.11 2.41
N SER A 220 -0.39 15.92 1.50
CA SER A 220 -1.13 17.00 0.85
C SER A 220 -2.25 17.56 1.73
N ALA A 221 -2.90 18.64 1.28
CA ALA A 221 -4.09 19.17 1.96
C ALA A 221 -5.26 18.18 1.97
N LEU A 222 -5.47 17.41 0.88
CA LEU A 222 -6.53 16.41 0.79
C LEU A 222 -6.23 15.18 1.67
N ASP A 223 -4.96 14.79 1.80
CA ASP A 223 -4.55 13.76 2.77
C ASP A 223 -4.87 14.19 4.20
N GLU A 224 -4.55 15.44 4.53
CA GLU A 224 -4.83 16.01 5.85
C GLU A 224 -6.34 16.08 6.11
N GLU A 225 -7.14 16.56 5.16
CA GLU A 225 -8.61 16.57 5.27
C GLU A 225 -9.17 15.17 5.49
N LYS A 226 -8.71 14.18 4.71
CA LYS A 226 -9.14 12.78 4.88
C LYS A 226 -8.82 12.26 6.26
N ILE A 227 -7.59 12.44 6.75
CA ILE A 227 -7.20 11.92 8.07
C ILE A 227 -8.00 12.63 9.18
N ARG A 228 -8.17 13.95 9.09
CA ARG A 228 -8.96 14.74 10.06
C ARG A 228 -10.44 14.38 10.05
N SER A 229 -10.98 13.87 8.95
CA SER A 229 -12.39 13.42 8.89
C SER A 229 -12.71 12.27 9.87
N TYR A 230 -11.69 11.60 10.41
CA TYR A 230 -11.80 10.56 11.44
C TYR A 230 -11.77 11.10 12.88
N GLY A 231 -12.00 12.40 13.08
CA GLY A 231 -12.16 13.02 14.39
C GLY A 231 -10.84 13.12 15.16
N ASP A 232 -10.86 12.73 16.43
CA ASP A 232 -9.68 12.78 17.31
C ASP A 232 -8.62 11.70 16.99
N GLY A 233 -8.91 10.81 16.04
CA GLY A 233 -7.99 9.75 15.63
C GLY A 233 -8.07 8.47 16.44
N SER A 234 -8.98 8.33 17.40
CA SER A 234 -9.13 7.10 18.21
C SER A 234 -9.41 5.85 17.37
N GLY A 235 -10.04 6.03 16.19
CA GLY A 235 -10.26 5.00 15.18
C GLY A 235 -9.16 4.88 14.11
N VAL A 236 -8.01 5.56 14.25
CA VAL A 236 -6.92 5.56 13.25
C VAL A 236 -5.78 4.66 13.72
N LEU A 237 -5.33 3.77 12.84
CA LEU A 237 -4.11 2.96 12.99
C LEU A 237 -3.05 3.46 11.99
N VAL A 238 -1.93 3.96 12.48
CA VAL A 238 -0.73 4.24 11.69
C VAL A 238 0.15 3.00 11.68
N PHE A 239 0.61 2.52 10.53
CA PHE A 239 1.41 1.30 10.50
C PHE A 239 2.52 1.31 9.46
N ASP A 240 3.49 0.42 9.67
CA ASP A 240 4.56 0.11 8.74
C ASP A 240 4.77 -1.41 8.68
N GLU A 241 5.37 -1.93 7.61
CA GLU A 241 5.65 -3.36 7.52
C GLU A 241 6.83 -3.78 8.40
N ASP A 242 7.88 -2.97 8.44
CA ASP A 242 9.13 -3.31 9.11
C ASP A 242 9.71 -2.12 9.92
N SER A 243 9.66 -2.23 11.24
CA SER A 243 10.24 -1.27 12.17
C SER A 243 11.62 -1.75 12.63
N ALA A 244 12.64 -1.53 11.80
CA ALA A 244 14.03 -1.87 12.10
C ALA A 244 14.69 -0.91 13.10
N SER A 245 14.96 0.34 12.71
CA SER A 245 15.39 1.40 13.64
C SER A 245 14.22 2.03 14.40
N GLY A 246 13.03 1.96 13.81
CA GLY A 246 11.81 2.64 14.26
C GLY A 246 11.65 4.07 13.74
N THR A 247 12.59 4.59 12.96
CA THR A 247 12.59 5.99 12.51
C THR A 247 11.41 6.31 11.58
N THR A 248 11.16 5.47 10.57
CA THR A 248 10.04 5.66 9.63
C THR A 248 8.70 5.70 10.37
N LEU A 249 8.40 4.68 11.17
CA LEU A 249 7.14 4.62 11.91
C LEU A 249 7.01 5.75 12.93
N ALA A 250 8.10 6.17 13.58
CA ALA A 250 8.08 7.31 14.49
C ALA A 250 7.69 8.61 13.79
N LEU A 251 8.34 8.95 12.67
CA LEU A 251 8.07 10.18 11.91
C LEU A 251 6.69 10.15 11.24
N LEU A 252 6.27 8.99 10.73
CA LEU A 252 4.91 8.82 10.22
C LEU A 252 3.89 9.03 11.34
N SER A 253 4.09 8.41 12.50
CA SER A 253 3.20 8.56 13.64
C SER A 253 3.14 10.00 14.13
N GLU A 254 4.26 10.71 14.19
CA GLU A 254 4.30 12.11 14.60
C GLU A 254 3.48 12.98 13.63
N ARG A 255 3.74 12.84 12.33
CA ARG A 255 3.03 13.60 11.30
C ARG A 255 1.52 13.31 11.33
N VAL A 256 1.12 12.04 11.44
CA VAL A 256 -0.30 11.67 11.51
C VAL A 256 -0.94 12.14 12.81
N LYS A 257 -0.25 12.06 13.96
CA LYS A 257 -0.80 12.52 15.25
C LYS A 257 -1.02 14.04 15.32
N ALA A 258 -0.33 14.83 14.50
CA ALA A 258 -0.66 16.25 14.33
C ALA A 258 -2.06 16.47 13.72
N MET A 259 -2.59 15.47 13.01
CA MET A 259 -3.92 15.47 12.37
C MET A 259 -4.95 14.65 13.16
N ALA A 260 -4.51 13.55 13.76
CA ALA A 260 -5.31 12.54 14.47
C ALA A 260 -4.61 12.17 15.80
N PRO A 261 -4.73 12.99 16.87
CA PRO A 261 -3.90 12.89 18.07
C PRO A 261 -3.94 11.56 18.83
N LEU A 262 -5.07 10.85 18.78
CA LEU A 262 -5.27 9.56 19.44
C LEU A 262 -4.97 8.36 18.55
N ALA A 263 -4.38 8.57 17.36
CA ALA A 263 -4.01 7.49 16.46
C ALA A 263 -3.04 6.51 17.14
N ARG A 264 -3.33 5.21 17.00
CA ARG A 264 -2.48 4.11 17.48
C ARG A 264 -1.49 3.70 16.42
N THR A 265 -0.44 3.01 16.83
CA THR A 265 0.66 2.58 15.96
C THR A 265 0.77 1.07 15.86
N GLY A 266 1.15 0.56 14.70
CA GLY A 266 1.33 -0.86 14.43
C GLY A 266 2.57 -1.15 13.60
N ALA A 267 3.24 -2.27 13.84
CA ALA A 267 4.26 -2.78 12.93
C ALA A 267 4.05 -4.27 12.69
N VAL A 268 4.16 -4.74 11.44
CA VAL A 268 4.07 -6.19 11.17
C VAL A 268 5.27 -6.90 11.77
N ILE A 269 6.47 -6.38 11.49
CA ILE A 269 7.72 -6.79 12.12
C ILE A 269 8.27 -5.61 12.93
N ARG A 270 8.69 -5.87 14.17
CA ARG A 270 9.48 -4.95 14.97
C ARG A 270 10.79 -5.61 15.33
N HIS A 271 11.92 -5.01 14.95
CA HIS A 271 13.22 -5.47 15.43
C HIS A 271 13.39 -5.16 16.91
N GLN A 272 14.01 -6.07 17.66
CA GLN A 272 14.17 -5.92 19.10
C GLN A 272 14.93 -4.63 19.47
N GLY A 273 15.94 -4.29 18.68
CA GLY A 273 16.74 -3.07 18.81
C GLY A 273 16.06 -1.77 18.36
N SER A 274 14.84 -1.83 17.81
CA SER A 274 14.09 -0.64 17.39
C SER A 274 13.84 0.28 18.59
N ALA A 275 14.25 1.54 18.44
CA ALA A 275 14.07 2.57 19.47
C ALA A 275 12.59 2.95 19.62
N PHE A 276 11.83 2.89 18.53
CA PHE A 276 10.38 3.08 18.54
C PHE A 276 9.66 1.80 18.96
N LYS A 277 8.65 1.95 19.83
CA LYS A 277 7.81 0.87 20.34
C LYS A 277 6.35 1.14 19.93
N PRO A 278 5.87 0.56 18.82
CA PRO A 278 4.48 0.72 18.44
C PRO A 278 3.52 0.05 19.43
N ASP A 279 2.28 0.52 19.46
CA ASP A 279 1.22 0.01 20.34
C ASP A 279 0.87 -1.46 20.03
N HIS A 280 1.01 -1.85 18.76
CA HIS A 280 0.72 -3.19 18.26
C HIS A 280 1.89 -3.75 17.42
N VAL A 281 2.22 -5.01 17.64
CA VAL A 281 3.29 -5.72 16.90
C VAL A 281 2.76 -7.08 16.45
N GLY A 282 3.01 -7.44 15.18
CA GLY A 282 2.73 -8.79 14.67
C GLY A 282 3.79 -9.80 15.11
N LYS A 283 5.08 -9.49 14.89
CA LYS A 283 6.22 -10.30 15.31
C LYS A 283 7.38 -9.43 15.78
N THR A 284 7.95 -9.77 16.93
CA THR A 284 9.26 -9.24 17.35
C THR A 284 10.36 -10.07 16.74
N TRP A 285 11.28 -9.43 16.02
CA TRP A 285 12.42 -10.05 15.36
C TRP A 285 13.69 -9.84 16.20
N TRP A 286 14.41 -10.94 16.48
CA TRP A 286 15.54 -10.96 17.43
C TRP A 286 16.90 -11.15 16.76
N ASP A 287 16.94 -11.45 15.46
CA ASP A 287 18.18 -11.62 14.68
C ASP A 287 18.65 -10.32 14.01
#